data_AF-A0A562JKE0-F1
#
_entry.id   AF-A0A562JKE0-F1
#
_cell.length_a   1.000
_cell.length_b   1.000
_cell.length_c   1.000
_cell.angle_alpha   90.00
_cell.angle_beta   90.00
_cell.angle_gamma   90.00
#
_symmetry.space_group_name_H-M   'P 1'
#
loop_
_entity.id
_entity.type
_entity.pdbx_description
1 polymer ?
#
loop_
_entity_poly.entity_id
_entity_poly.type
_entity_poly.pdbx_seq_one_letter_code
_entity_poly.pdbx_strand_id
1 'polypeptide(L)'
;MAKKIGIIVNPVAGMGGKVGLKGSDGEEILAKAIELGAKPECPDKAIVAISQIKQFDDDILEIYTYPNEMGENEVRACGLEPIVINHMHSSNTKPEDTIRAAKEMYEIGVELILFAGGDGTARNILDAVGDRITVLGIPGGCKIHSAVYAINPKTAGKLVLKFLQGKVKDLRLSEVMDIDEDAFREGVVNARLYGYMKVPYDTKMVQNLKSGRATGEEAALDLVSRYIALNMEKDVLYIMGTGSTVRGVMDKLKLRNTLLGVDLVCNNQVIANDVNENTILSYLDKYSKAKIVITVIGGQGYLFGRGNQQISHRVIRKVGLDNILIIATKNKMYSLFGQSLLVDTGDEVLNSELSGYARVIVGYDESVMFKVIS
;
A
#
# COMPACT_ATOMS: atom_id res chain seq x y z
N MET A 1 30.47 17.25 7.87
CA MET A 1 30.64 15.78 8.00
C MET A 1 29.80 15.14 6.91
N ALA A 2 30.31 14.09 6.27
CA ALA A 2 29.54 13.34 5.29
C ALA A 2 28.28 12.75 5.94
N LYS A 3 27.17 12.77 5.20
CA LYS A 3 25.89 12.17 5.53
C LYS A 3 25.86 10.75 5.02
N LYS A 4 25.61 9.78 5.89
CA LYS A 4 25.65 8.36 5.54
C LYS A 4 24.25 7.77 5.51
N ILE A 5 23.83 7.18 4.40
CA ILE A 5 22.55 6.46 4.30
C ILE A 5 22.76 5.03 3.84
N GLY A 6 21.94 4.12 4.37
CA GLY A 6 21.82 2.76 3.90
C GLY A 6 20.62 2.62 2.96
N ILE A 7 20.78 1.89 1.85
CA ILE A 7 19.69 1.55 0.93
C ILE A 7 19.61 0.03 0.78
N ILE A 8 18.43 -0.53 1.02
CA ILE A 8 18.18 -1.97 0.89
C ILE A 8 16.93 -2.19 0.03
N VAL A 9 17.05 -2.95 -1.05
CA VAL A 9 15.92 -3.31 -1.91
C VAL A 9 15.63 -4.80 -1.76
N ASN A 10 14.38 -5.15 -1.44
CA ASN A 10 13.88 -6.51 -1.62
C ASN A 10 13.21 -6.60 -3.01
N PRO A 11 13.86 -7.19 -4.02
CA PRO A 11 13.41 -7.13 -5.41
C PRO A 11 12.11 -7.90 -5.67
N VAL A 12 11.87 -8.96 -4.90
CA VAL A 12 10.70 -9.85 -5.07
C VAL A 12 9.46 -9.37 -4.30
N ALA A 13 9.60 -8.32 -3.49
CA ALA A 13 8.51 -7.81 -2.68
C ALA A 13 7.33 -7.29 -3.54
N GLY A 14 6.13 -7.73 -3.18
CA GLY A 14 4.88 -7.26 -3.80
C GLY A 14 4.42 -8.04 -5.03
N MET A 15 5.21 -8.99 -5.53
CA MET A 15 4.88 -9.77 -6.75
C MET A 15 3.56 -10.55 -6.63
N GLY A 16 3.30 -11.19 -5.49
CA GLY A 16 2.11 -12.04 -5.34
C GLY A 16 0.80 -11.28 -5.11
N GLY A 17 0.85 -9.98 -4.76
CA GLY A 17 -0.36 -9.15 -4.67
C GLY A 17 -1.04 -8.97 -6.03
N LYS A 18 -0.24 -8.77 -7.08
CA LYS A 18 -0.72 -8.50 -8.46
C LYS A 18 -1.47 -9.68 -9.08
N VAL A 19 -1.07 -10.89 -8.72
CA VAL A 19 -1.64 -12.14 -9.20
C VAL A 19 -2.66 -12.75 -8.22
N GLY A 20 -3.06 -12.01 -7.18
CA GLY A 20 -4.08 -12.45 -6.22
C GLY A 20 -3.62 -13.54 -5.25
N LEU A 21 -2.31 -13.83 -5.15
CA LEU A 21 -1.76 -14.84 -4.23
C LEU A 21 -1.70 -14.37 -2.78
N LYS A 22 -2.18 -13.15 -2.49
CA LYS A 22 -2.29 -12.59 -1.15
C LYS A 22 -0.96 -12.71 -0.36
N GLY A 23 0.18 -12.40 -1.00
CA GLY A 23 1.52 -12.40 -0.38
C GLY A 23 2.57 -12.89 -1.38
N SER A 24 3.86 -12.69 -1.10
CA SER A 24 4.98 -13.26 -1.89
C SER A 24 5.99 -13.99 -1.00
N ASP A 25 5.67 -14.21 0.27
CA ASP A 25 6.59 -14.82 1.22
C ASP A 25 6.62 -16.34 1.01
N GLY A 26 7.82 -16.90 0.84
CA GLY A 26 8.04 -18.32 0.58
C GLY A 26 8.36 -18.64 -0.89
N GLU A 27 9.33 -19.54 -1.10
CA GLU A 27 9.86 -19.89 -2.42
C GLU A 27 8.76 -20.44 -3.36
N GLU A 28 7.82 -21.24 -2.86
CA GLU A 28 6.71 -21.80 -3.65
C GLU A 28 5.73 -20.72 -4.14
N ILE A 29 5.43 -19.72 -3.32
CA ILE A 29 4.50 -18.64 -3.68
C ILE A 29 5.14 -17.72 -4.71
N LEU A 30 6.43 -17.41 -4.53
CA LEU A 30 7.19 -16.63 -5.49
C LEU A 30 7.25 -17.33 -6.85
N ALA A 31 7.55 -18.63 -6.87
CA ALA A 31 7.55 -19.42 -8.09
C ALA A 31 6.18 -19.36 -8.80
N LYS A 32 5.09 -19.56 -8.05
CA LYS A 32 3.73 -19.45 -8.57
C LYS A 32 3.38 -18.05 -9.06
N ALA A 33 3.89 -17.00 -8.41
CA ALA A 33 3.68 -15.63 -8.87
C ALA A 33 4.35 -15.38 -10.22
N ILE A 34 5.58 -15.89 -10.40
CA ILE A 34 6.32 -15.82 -11.66
C ILE A 34 5.59 -16.60 -12.76
N GLU A 35 5.09 -17.81 -12.48
CA GLU A 35 4.28 -18.59 -13.42
C GLU A 35 3.00 -17.85 -13.87
N LEU A 36 2.38 -17.10 -12.96
CA LEU A 36 1.21 -16.26 -13.24
C LEU A 36 1.58 -14.93 -13.92
N GLY A 37 2.84 -14.73 -14.29
CA GLY A 37 3.33 -13.56 -15.04
C GLY A 37 3.63 -12.33 -14.19
N ALA A 38 3.78 -12.47 -12.86
CA ALA A 38 4.20 -11.38 -12.01
C ALA A 38 5.61 -10.90 -12.39
N LYS A 39 5.81 -9.57 -12.38
CA LYS A 39 7.11 -8.93 -12.61
C LYS A 39 7.56 -8.18 -11.35
N PRO A 40 8.87 -8.07 -11.08
CA PRO A 40 9.39 -7.23 -10.00
C PRO A 40 8.98 -5.77 -10.21
N GLU A 41 8.33 -5.15 -9.22
CA GLU A 41 7.98 -3.72 -9.24
C GLU A 41 8.71 -2.94 -8.13
N CYS A 42 9.23 -3.64 -7.12
CA CYS A 42 9.93 -3.03 -6.00
C CYS A 42 11.18 -2.24 -6.43
N PRO A 43 12.02 -2.74 -7.38
CA PRO A 43 13.13 -1.97 -7.94
C PRO A 43 12.72 -0.61 -8.54
N ASP A 44 11.67 -0.60 -9.37
CA ASP A 44 11.18 0.64 -10.00
C ASP A 44 10.68 1.65 -8.95
N LYS A 45 10.01 1.16 -7.91
CA LYS A 45 9.57 2.00 -6.79
C LYS A 45 10.77 2.55 -6.01
N ALA A 46 11.81 1.75 -5.81
CA ALA A 46 13.05 2.21 -5.19
C ALA A 46 13.70 3.32 -6.02
N ILE A 47 13.80 3.17 -7.34
CA ILE A 47 14.32 4.21 -8.26
C ILE A 47 13.52 5.51 -8.12
N VAL A 48 12.19 5.44 -8.08
CA VAL A 48 11.33 6.63 -7.88
C VAL A 48 11.67 7.35 -6.57
N ALA A 49 11.90 6.63 -5.47
CA ALA A 49 12.28 7.21 -4.19
C ALA A 49 13.70 7.80 -4.23
N ILE A 50 14.68 7.02 -4.68
CA ILE A 50 16.10 7.38 -4.72
C ILE A 50 16.34 8.60 -5.62
N SER A 51 15.62 8.71 -6.73
CA SER A 51 15.70 9.88 -7.63
C SER A 51 15.43 11.22 -6.94
N GLN A 52 14.67 11.21 -5.83
CA GLN A 52 14.43 12.44 -5.06
C GLN A 52 15.64 12.85 -4.22
N ILE A 53 16.50 11.90 -3.85
CA ILE A 53 17.69 12.11 -3.01
C ILE A 53 18.79 12.84 -3.79
N LYS A 54 18.83 12.70 -5.12
CA LYS A 54 19.77 13.40 -6.03
C LYS A 54 19.76 14.94 -5.91
N GLN A 55 18.75 15.51 -5.27
CA GLN A 55 18.70 16.94 -4.99
C GLN A 55 19.57 17.34 -3.78
N PHE A 56 20.16 16.37 -3.08
CA PHE A 56 21.12 16.59 -2.02
C PHE A 56 22.53 16.76 -2.59
N ASP A 57 23.43 17.32 -1.79
CA ASP A 57 24.82 17.58 -2.19
C ASP A 57 25.61 16.27 -2.23
N ASP A 58 26.00 15.85 -3.43
CA ASP A 58 26.71 14.60 -3.70
C ASP A 58 28.11 14.56 -3.04
N ASP A 59 28.75 15.72 -2.84
CA ASP A 59 30.11 15.81 -2.27
C ASP A 59 30.15 15.42 -0.77
N ILE A 60 28.99 15.39 -0.12
CA ILE A 60 28.85 15.05 1.29
C ILE A 60 27.90 13.87 1.52
N LEU A 61 27.47 13.15 0.50
CA LEU A 61 26.56 12.01 0.63
C LEU A 61 27.29 10.69 0.39
N GLU A 62 27.27 9.80 1.38
CA GLU A 62 27.74 8.42 1.24
C GLU A 62 26.53 7.48 1.24
N ILE A 63 26.34 6.76 0.14
CA ILE A 63 25.24 5.80 -0.03
C ILE A 63 25.81 4.39 0.10
N TYR A 64 25.43 3.70 1.16
CA TYR A 64 25.79 2.31 1.39
C TYR A 64 24.67 1.40 0.92
N THR A 65 25.01 0.36 0.15
CA THR A 65 24.02 -0.59 -0.39
C THR A 65 24.60 -2.00 -0.47
N TYR A 66 23.77 -2.98 -0.77
CA TYR A 66 24.18 -4.34 -1.11
C TYR A 66 24.22 -4.57 -2.63
N PRO A 67 24.92 -5.63 -3.09
CA PRO A 67 25.14 -5.87 -4.51
C PRO A 67 23.87 -6.12 -5.32
N ASN A 68 23.96 -5.83 -6.62
CA ASN A 68 22.96 -6.08 -7.65
C ASN A 68 21.58 -5.49 -7.32
N GLU A 69 20.54 -6.32 -7.37
CA GLU A 69 19.12 -6.00 -7.15
C GLU A 69 18.76 -5.69 -5.68
N MET A 70 19.74 -5.70 -4.76
CA MET A 70 19.55 -5.27 -3.38
C MET A 70 19.78 -3.77 -3.15
N GLY A 71 19.98 -3.00 -4.22
CA GLY A 71 20.05 -1.54 -4.20
C GLY A 71 21.18 -0.95 -5.04
N GLU A 72 22.24 -1.72 -5.36
CA GLU A 72 23.34 -1.25 -6.22
C GLU A 72 22.83 -0.79 -7.59
N ASN A 73 21.99 -1.60 -8.24
CA ASN A 73 21.45 -1.29 -9.56
C ASN A 73 20.55 -0.06 -9.52
N GLU A 74 19.70 0.06 -8.50
CA GLU A 74 18.72 1.13 -8.35
C GLU A 74 19.39 2.48 -8.04
N VAL A 75 20.46 2.47 -7.23
CA VAL A 75 21.26 3.67 -6.94
C VAL A 75 21.98 4.15 -8.20
N ARG A 76 22.64 3.25 -8.93
CA ARG A 76 23.31 3.60 -10.20
C ARG A 76 22.34 4.06 -11.28
N ALA A 77 21.15 3.47 -11.36
CA ALA A 77 20.11 3.90 -12.29
C ALA A 77 19.66 5.36 -12.05
N CYS A 78 19.81 5.87 -10.82
CA CYS A 78 19.56 7.27 -10.49
C CYS A 78 20.74 8.21 -10.83
N GLY A 79 21.88 7.66 -11.27
CA GLY A 79 23.12 8.38 -11.52
C GLY A 79 23.81 8.84 -10.24
N LEU A 80 23.69 8.06 -9.17
CA LEU A 80 24.41 8.22 -7.91
C LEU A 80 25.44 7.08 -7.77
N GLU A 81 26.52 7.30 -7.02
CA GLU A 81 27.56 6.30 -6.83
C GLU A 81 27.42 5.59 -5.47
N PRO A 82 27.13 4.28 -5.44
CA PRO A 82 27.03 3.52 -4.20
C PRO A 82 28.38 3.00 -3.69
N ILE A 83 28.52 2.94 -2.37
CA ILE A 83 29.48 2.10 -1.67
C ILE A 83 28.80 0.74 -1.45
N VAL A 84 29.17 -0.24 -2.28
CA VAL A 84 28.62 -1.59 -2.21
C VAL A 84 29.33 -2.37 -1.11
N ILE A 85 28.58 -2.78 -0.09
CA ILE A 85 29.08 -3.57 1.02
C ILE A 85 28.82 -5.05 0.71
N ASN A 86 29.85 -5.88 0.86
CA ASN A 86 29.80 -7.33 0.69
C ASN A 86 29.71 -7.79 -0.78
N HIS A 87 29.78 -9.11 -0.98
CA HIS A 87 29.60 -9.78 -2.27
C HIS A 87 28.52 -10.86 -2.17
N MET A 88 27.58 -10.84 -3.11
CA MET A 88 26.54 -11.85 -3.22
C MET A 88 27.00 -12.96 -4.16
N HIS A 89 26.86 -14.23 -3.74
CA HIS A 89 27.22 -15.40 -4.56
C HIS A 89 26.05 -15.90 -5.45
N SER A 90 24.84 -15.38 -5.24
CA SER A 90 23.61 -15.85 -5.87
C SER A 90 22.74 -14.67 -6.30
N SER A 91 22.03 -14.82 -7.42
CA SER A 91 21.01 -13.88 -7.91
C SER A 91 19.67 -14.02 -7.20
N ASN A 92 19.49 -14.99 -6.31
CA ASN A 92 18.27 -15.15 -5.51
C ASN A 92 18.51 -14.59 -4.11
N THR A 93 17.84 -13.48 -3.80
CA THR A 93 17.88 -12.82 -2.48
C THR A 93 17.01 -13.55 -1.46
N LYS A 94 17.47 -13.59 -0.21
CA LYS A 94 16.77 -14.21 0.92
C LYS A 94 16.55 -13.23 2.07
N PRO A 95 15.61 -13.51 3.01
CA PRO A 95 15.44 -12.71 4.22
C PRO A 95 16.74 -12.47 5.00
N GLU A 96 17.61 -13.47 5.07
CA GLU A 96 18.90 -13.40 5.76
C GLU A 96 19.84 -12.36 5.14
N ASP A 97 19.73 -12.11 3.84
CA ASP A 97 20.53 -11.09 3.16
C ASP A 97 20.08 -9.69 3.57
N THR A 98 18.76 -9.47 3.72
CA THR A 98 18.20 -8.20 4.25
C THR A 98 18.68 -7.95 5.68
N ILE A 99 18.64 -9.00 6.53
CA ILE A 99 19.09 -8.90 7.93
C ILE A 99 20.57 -8.54 8.00
N ARG A 100 21.40 -9.19 7.18
CA ARG A 100 22.84 -8.94 7.12
C ARG A 100 23.15 -7.52 6.66
N ALA A 101 22.50 -7.07 5.59
CA ALA A 101 22.66 -5.72 5.06
C ALA A 101 22.34 -4.65 6.11
N ALA A 102 21.23 -4.81 6.83
CA ALA A 102 20.85 -3.88 7.88
C ALA A 102 21.84 -3.86 9.05
N LYS A 103 22.38 -5.03 9.46
CA LYS A 103 23.40 -5.11 10.52
C LYS A 103 24.70 -4.42 10.13
N GLU A 104 25.22 -4.70 8.95
CA GLU A 104 26.47 -4.09 8.48
C GLU A 104 26.34 -2.57 8.29
N MET A 105 25.20 -2.09 7.76
CA MET A 105 24.91 -0.65 7.67
C MET A 105 24.84 0.02 9.05
N TYR A 106 24.28 -0.66 10.04
CA TYR A 106 24.27 -0.18 11.42
C TYR A 106 25.69 -0.09 12.01
N GLU A 107 26.54 -1.11 11.79
CA GLU A 107 27.93 -1.13 12.24
C GLU A 107 28.79 -0.03 11.60
N ILE A 108 28.52 0.30 10.34
CA ILE A 108 29.15 1.42 9.61
C ILE A 108 28.72 2.79 10.16
N GLY A 109 27.59 2.84 10.86
CA GLY A 109 27.04 4.06 11.45
C GLY A 109 26.29 4.92 10.44
N VAL A 110 25.49 4.33 9.54
CA VAL A 110 24.58 5.12 8.70
C VAL A 110 23.52 5.81 9.56
N GLU A 111 23.09 7.01 9.17
CA GLU A 111 22.13 7.82 9.93
C GLU A 111 20.68 7.35 9.70
N LEU A 112 20.40 6.78 8.53
CA LEU A 112 19.09 6.30 8.12
C LEU A 112 19.22 5.10 7.17
N ILE A 113 18.38 4.07 7.35
CA ILE A 113 18.20 2.98 6.40
C ILE A 113 16.88 3.20 5.63
N LEU A 114 16.98 3.45 4.34
CA LEU A 114 15.86 3.48 3.40
C LEU A 114 15.71 2.09 2.79
N PHE A 115 14.58 1.42 3.03
CA PHE A 115 14.38 0.05 2.56
C PHE A 115 13.13 -0.08 1.69
N ALA A 116 13.20 -0.82 0.58
CA ALA A 116 12.06 -1.12 -0.28
C ALA A 116 11.56 -2.55 -0.08
N GLY A 117 10.28 -2.71 0.27
CA GLY A 117 9.72 -4.03 0.54
C GLY A 117 8.29 -4.03 1.11
N GLY A 118 7.84 -5.20 1.57
CA GLY A 118 6.59 -5.38 2.34
C GLY A 118 6.85 -5.64 3.82
N ASP A 119 5.81 -5.86 4.63
CA ASP A 119 5.93 -6.00 6.09
C ASP A 119 6.94 -7.09 6.53
N GLY A 120 7.11 -8.17 5.75
CA GLY A 120 8.19 -9.15 5.95
C GLY A 120 9.59 -8.53 5.92
N THR A 121 9.87 -7.62 4.98
CA THR A 121 11.12 -6.85 4.94
C THR A 121 11.25 -5.97 6.18
N ALA A 122 10.18 -5.30 6.62
CA ALA A 122 10.23 -4.46 7.83
C ALA A 122 10.55 -5.29 9.10
N ARG A 123 10.05 -6.52 9.21
CA ARG A 123 10.42 -7.46 10.29
C ARG A 123 11.90 -7.81 10.24
N ASN A 124 12.42 -8.15 9.06
CA ASN A 124 13.85 -8.45 8.88
C ASN A 124 14.74 -7.28 9.31
N ILE A 125 14.34 -6.04 8.98
CA ILE A 125 15.05 -4.84 9.44
C ILE A 125 14.94 -4.71 10.97
N LEU A 126 13.75 -4.88 11.55
CA LEU A 126 13.59 -4.83 13.01
C LEU A 126 14.46 -5.88 13.73
N ASP A 127 14.49 -7.11 13.24
CA ASP A 127 15.30 -8.19 13.81
C ASP A 127 16.81 -7.90 13.74
N ALA A 128 17.24 -7.16 12.71
CA ALA A 128 18.62 -6.77 12.52
C ALA A 128 19.05 -5.65 13.47
N VAL A 129 18.28 -4.57 13.51
CA VAL A 129 18.73 -3.29 14.10
C VAL A 129 17.85 -2.78 15.25
N GLY A 130 16.67 -3.34 15.46
CA GLY A 130 15.71 -2.89 16.47
C GLY A 130 15.29 -1.43 16.23
N ASP A 131 15.20 -0.65 17.31
CA ASP A 131 14.91 0.79 17.27
C ASP A 131 16.18 1.66 17.34
N ARG A 132 17.36 1.06 17.14
CA ARG A 132 18.67 1.72 17.34
C ARG A 132 19.03 2.70 16.22
N ILE A 133 18.44 2.53 15.05
CA ILE A 133 18.68 3.34 13.87
C ILE A 133 17.37 3.87 13.30
N THR A 134 17.44 5.03 12.64
CA THR A 134 16.29 5.56 11.90
C THR A 134 16.08 4.75 10.63
N VAL A 135 14.84 4.39 10.35
CA VAL A 135 14.47 3.65 9.14
C VAL A 135 13.32 4.34 8.41
N LEU A 136 13.20 4.10 7.11
CA LEU A 136 12.00 4.47 6.36
C LEU A 136 11.74 3.46 5.26
N GLY A 137 10.51 2.94 5.23
CA GLY A 137 10.08 1.99 4.21
C GLY A 137 9.55 2.65 2.94
N ILE A 138 10.01 2.20 1.78
CA ILE A 138 9.41 2.40 0.46
C ILE A 138 8.41 1.26 0.25
N PRO A 139 7.12 1.57 0.00
CA PRO A 139 6.10 0.54 -0.09
C PRO A 139 6.25 -0.31 -1.36
N GLY A 140 6.75 -1.55 -1.23
CA GLY A 140 6.97 -2.47 -2.36
C GLY A 140 5.69 -3.12 -2.88
N GLY A 141 4.69 -3.32 -2.01
CA GLY A 141 3.39 -3.91 -2.35
C GLY A 141 2.23 -3.24 -1.60
N CYS A 142 1.01 -3.70 -1.84
CA CYS A 142 -0.21 -3.08 -1.27
C CYS A 142 -0.67 -3.67 0.08
N LYS A 143 0.13 -4.55 0.69
CA LYS A 143 -0.13 -5.24 1.96
C LYS A 143 0.79 -4.72 3.05
N ILE A 144 0.80 -3.40 3.23
CA ILE A 144 1.64 -2.75 4.24
C ILE A 144 0.74 -2.31 5.37
N HIS A 145 0.95 -2.90 6.53
CA HIS A 145 0.25 -2.63 7.78
C HIS A 145 1.14 -1.91 8.78
N SER A 146 2.46 -2.06 8.66
CA SER A 146 3.41 -1.34 9.51
C SER A 146 3.38 0.17 9.23
N ALA A 147 3.51 0.97 10.29
CA ALA A 147 3.54 2.43 10.25
C ALA A 147 4.95 2.99 9.97
N VAL A 148 5.89 2.13 9.57
CA VAL A 148 7.29 2.47 9.27
C VAL A 148 7.51 2.89 7.80
N TYR A 149 6.45 2.85 6.99
CA TYR A 149 6.49 3.16 5.57
C TYR A 149 6.02 4.57 5.28
N ALA A 150 6.56 5.15 4.21
CA ALA A 150 6.00 6.35 3.62
C ALA A 150 4.69 6.05 2.86
N ILE A 151 3.93 7.11 2.62
CA ILE A 151 2.67 7.07 1.87
C ILE A 151 2.86 6.55 0.43
N ASN A 152 3.92 6.95 -0.26
CA ASN A 152 4.27 6.39 -1.57
C ASN A 152 5.78 6.54 -1.82
N PRO A 153 6.36 5.89 -2.86
CA PRO A 153 7.80 5.94 -3.08
C PRO A 153 8.36 7.36 -3.26
N LYS A 154 7.66 8.23 -3.99
CA LYS A 154 8.05 9.64 -4.15
C LYS A 154 8.10 10.38 -2.82
N THR A 155 7.14 10.10 -1.94
CA THR A 155 7.08 10.68 -0.59
C THR A 155 8.18 10.14 0.30
N ALA A 156 8.54 8.87 0.19
CA ALA A 156 9.69 8.29 0.89
C ALA A 156 10.97 9.05 0.56
N GLY A 157 11.25 9.22 -0.74
CA GLY A 157 12.42 9.95 -1.21
C GLY A 157 12.46 11.41 -0.74
N LYS A 158 11.33 12.12 -0.83
CA LYS A 158 11.22 13.51 -0.33
C LYS A 158 11.44 13.61 1.18
N LEU A 159 10.98 12.63 1.96
CA LEU A 159 11.14 12.60 3.40
C LEU A 159 12.61 12.34 3.78
N VAL A 160 13.29 11.43 3.08
CA VAL A 160 14.74 11.22 3.22
C VAL A 160 15.51 12.48 2.86
N LEU A 161 15.20 13.15 1.74
CA LEU A 161 15.84 14.40 1.37
C LEU A 161 15.68 15.47 2.47
N LYS A 162 14.47 15.64 3.01
CA LYS A 162 14.22 16.56 4.13
C LYS A 162 15.04 16.17 5.37
N PHE A 163 15.14 14.87 5.67
CA PHE A 163 15.91 14.36 6.80
C PHE A 163 17.39 14.69 6.64
N LEU A 164 17.97 14.42 5.47
CA LEU A 164 19.35 14.74 5.12
C LEU A 164 19.65 16.25 5.22
N GLN A 165 18.70 17.09 4.82
CA GLN A 165 18.77 18.55 4.93
C GLN A 165 18.56 19.07 6.37
N GLY A 166 18.34 18.20 7.37
CA GLY A 166 18.05 18.61 8.75
C GLY A 166 16.69 19.30 8.93
N LYS A 167 15.76 19.12 7.98
CA LYS A 167 14.41 19.73 8.00
C LYS A 167 13.38 18.87 8.73
N VAL A 168 13.68 17.62 9.03
CA VAL A 168 12.86 16.75 9.87
C VAL A 168 13.31 16.93 11.32
N LYS A 169 12.41 17.41 12.17
CA LYS A 169 12.73 17.74 13.57
C LYS A 169 12.45 16.60 14.54
N ASP A 170 11.51 15.72 14.18
CA ASP A 170 11.01 14.68 15.07
C ASP A 170 11.23 13.27 14.49
N LEU A 171 11.71 12.37 15.34
CA LEU A 171 11.71 10.94 15.10
C LEU A 171 10.60 10.31 15.93
N ARG A 172 9.85 9.38 15.35
CA ARG A 172 8.76 8.69 16.02
C ARG A 172 9.00 7.20 16.05
N LEU A 173 8.70 6.57 17.20
CA LEU A 173 8.55 5.12 17.25
C LEU A 173 7.24 4.74 16.56
N SER A 174 7.37 4.01 15.46
CA SER A 174 6.25 3.52 14.65
C SER A 174 6.17 2.01 14.70
N GLU A 175 4.94 1.50 14.68
CA GLU A 175 4.62 0.09 14.81
C GLU A 175 5.08 -0.71 13.58
N VAL A 176 5.76 -1.82 13.84
CA VAL A 176 5.96 -2.91 12.88
C VAL A 176 4.91 -3.97 13.18
N MET A 177 4.13 -4.35 12.18
CA MET A 177 3.05 -5.32 12.32
C MET A 177 3.47 -6.67 11.73
N ASP A 178 3.17 -7.75 12.44
CA ASP A 178 3.25 -9.11 11.94
C ASP A 178 1.87 -9.52 11.43
N ILE A 179 1.82 -9.95 10.17
CA ILE A 179 0.58 -10.44 9.55
C ILE A 179 0.74 -11.93 9.41
N ASP A 180 -0.20 -12.66 9.99
CA ASP A 180 -0.37 -14.08 9.69
C ASP A 180 -0.85 -14.21 8.24
N GLU A 181 0.09 -14.45 7.31
CA GLU A 181 -0.20 -14.51 5.88
C GLU A 181 -1.10 -15.72 5.52
N ASP A 182 -1.07 -16.79 6.31
CA ASP A 182 -1.93 -17.97 6.13
C ASP A 182 -3.37 -17.62 6.51
N ALA A 183 -3.58 -17.03 7.69
CA ALA A 183 -4.89 -16.52 8.09
C ALA A 183 -5.38 -15.44 7.12
N PHE A 184 -4.49 -14.57 6.64
CA PHE A 184 -4.81 -13.52 5.67
C PHE A 184 -5.27 -14.12 4.33
N ARG A 185 -4.66 -15.23 3.89
CA ARG A 185 -5.09 -15.98 2.69
C ARG A 185 -6.50 -16.54 2.84
N GLU A 186 -6.85 -16.99 4.04
CA GLU A 186 -8.19 -17.45 4.42
C GLU A 186 -9.20 -16.30 4.66
N GLY A 187 -8.79 -15.05 4.48
CA GLY A 187 -9.67 -13.87 4.65
C GLY A 187 -9.79 -13.38 6.09
N VAL A 188 -8.97 -13.89 7.00
CA VAL A 188 -8.89 -13.48 8.40
C VAL A 188 -7.72 -12.51 8.58
N VAL A 189 -8.01 -11.26 8.93
CA VAL A 189 -6.96 -10.28 9.22
C VAL A 189 -6.55 -10.39 10.69
N ASN A 190 -5.47 -11.12 10.93
CA ASN A 190 -4.81 -11.22 12.24
C ASN A 190 -3.47 -10.50 12.16
N ALA A 191 -3.47 -9.20 12.49
CA ALA A 191 -2.27 -8.39 12.56
C ALA A 191 -1.89 -8.20 14.04
N ARG A 192 -0.69 -8.64 14.42
CA ARG A 192 -0.15 -8.50 15.78
C ARG A 192 0.99 -7.49 15.77
N LEU A 193 1.14 -6.75 16.85
CA LEU A 193 2.29 -5.87 17.02
C LEU A 193 3.56 -6.72 17.11
N TYR A 194 4.49 -6.54 16.17
CA TYR A 194 5.80 -7.20 16.17
C TYR A 194 6.82 -6.40 16.98
N GLY A 195 6.78 -5.08 16.87
CA GLY A 195 7.61 -4.17 17.65
C GLY A 195 7.58 -2.76 17.10
N TYR A 196 8.65 -1.99 17.34
CA TYR A 196 8.71 -0.57 16.98
C TYR A 196 10.06 -0.22 16.35
N MET A 197 10.05 0.64 15.34
CA MET A 197 11.26 1.25 14.76
C MET A 197 11.16 2.78 14.77
N LYS A 198 12.30 3.46 14.84
CA LYS A 198 12.36 4.93 14.72
C LYS A 198 12.23 5.33 13.25
N VAL A 199 11.27 6.19 12.94
CA VAL A 199 11.08 6.74 11.59
C VAL A 199 11.08 8.27 11.60
N PRO A 200 11.56 8.92 10.52
CA PRO A 200 11.43 10.36 10.38
C PRO A 200 9.95 10.72 10.30
N TYR A 201 9.50 11.65 11.15
CA TYR A 201 8.09 12.00 11.26
C TYR A 201 7.76 13.31 10.57
N ASP A 202 6.90 13.24 9.56
CA ASP A 202 6.17 14.36 8.98
C ASP A 202 4.71 13.88 8.83
N THR A 203 3.77 14.57 9.49
CA THR A 203 2.35 14.18 9.60
C THR A 203 1.67 13.95 8.26
N LYS A 204 2.24 14.49 7.16
CA LYS A 204 1.70 14.37 5.79
C LYS A 204 2.40 13.30 4.95
N MET A 205 3.41 12.61 5.47
CA MET A 205 4.32 11.78 4.67
C MET A 205 4.49 10.35 5.19
N VAL A 206 4.08 10.07 6.42
CA VAL A 206 4.18 8.75 7.07
C VAL A 206 2.81 8.08 7.13
N GLN A 207 2.79 6.76 6.92
CA GLN A 207 1.58 5.95 6.93
C GLN A 207 1.03 5.74 8.34
N ASN A 208 -0.28 5.95 8.54
CA ASN A 208 -0.97 5.61 9.79
C ASN A 208 -1.46 4.15 9.80
N LEU A 209 -1.58 3.58 11.00
CA LEU A 209 -2.19 2.27 11.24
C LEU A 209 -3.60 2.18 10.64
N LYS A 210 -3.96 1.01 10.11
CA LYS A 210 -5.36 0.70 9.78
C LYS A 210 -6.15 0.62 11.09
N SER A 211 -7.11 1.53 11.28
CA SER A 211 -7.93 1.54 12.49
C SER A 211 -8.84 0.30 12.56
N GLY A 212 -8.80 -0.37 13.73
CA GLY A 212 -9.77 -1.42 14.10
C GLY A 212 -11.15 -0.82 14.40
N ARG A 213 -12.18 -1.69 14.47
CA ARG A 213 -13.58 -1.26 14.71
C ARG A 213 -13.73 -0.57 16.07
N ALA A 214 -14.25 0.66 16.09
CA ALA A 214 -14.56 1.41 17.31
C ALA A 214 -15.99 1.13 17.82
N THR A 215 -16.25 1.36 19.11
CA THR A 215 -17.61 1.30 19.70
C THR A 215 -18.57 2.27 18.99
N GLY A 216 -19.72 1.77 18.52
CA GLY A 216 -20.72 2.54 17.75
C GLY A 216 -20.55 2.48 16.23
N GLU A 217 -19.45 1.90 15.72
CA GLU A 217 -19.20 1.76 14.28
C GLU A 217 -20.16 0.80 13.58
N GLU A 218 -20.68 -0.20 14.30
CA GLU A 218 -21.60 -1.20 13.76
C GLU A 218 -22.95 -0.61 13.35
N ALA A 219 -23.49 0.32 14.16
CA ALA A 219 -24.73 1.03 13.83
C ALA A 219 -24.53 2.01 12.66
N ALA A 220 -23.38 2.71 12.60
CA ALA A 220 -23.06 3.59 11.49
C ALA A 220 -22.86 2.81 10.17
N LEU A 221 -22.20 1.65 10.25
CA LEU A 221 -22.02 0.76 9.12
C LEU A 221 -23.37 0.21 8.63
N ASP A 222 -24.24 -0.21 9.54
CA ASP A 222 -25.58 -0.71 9.22
C ASP A 222 -26.39 0.26 8.35
N LEU A 223 -26.35 1.56 8.67
CA LEU A 223 -27.07 2.60 7.92
C LEU A 223 -26.53 2.77 6.50
N VAL A 224 -25.22 2.90 6.33
CA VAL A 224 -24.58 3.02 5.00
C VAL A 224 -24.84 1.78 4.17
N SER A 225 -24.66 0.61 4.77
CA SER A 225 -24.85 -0.67 4.09
C SER A 225 -26.29 -0.87 3.63
N ARG A 226 -27.28 -0.52 4.45
CA ARG A 226 -28.70 -0.55 4.05
C ARG A 226 -29.01 0.41 2.91
N TYR A 227 -28.50 1.64 2.99
CA TYR A 227 -28.72 2.64 1.94
C TYR A 227 -28.19 2.17 0.60
N ILE A 228 -26.96 1.64 0.55
CA ILE A 228 -26.40 1.11 -0.70
C ILE A 228 -27.21 -0.07 -1.21
N ALA A 229 -27.50 -1.05 -0.36
CA ALA A 229 -28.24 -2.25 -0.75
C ALA A 229 -29.63 -1.93 -1.32
N LEU A 230 -30.34 -0.94 -0.76
CA LEU A 230 -31.66 -0.50 -1.23
C LEU A 230 -31.61 0.30 -2.54
N ASN A 231 -30.50 0.98 -2.82
CA ASN A 231 -30.33 1.81 -4.01
C ASN A 231 -29.56 1.09 -5.14
N MET A 232 -29.36 -0.23 -5.02
CA MET A 232 -28.81 -1.02 -6.13
C MET A 232 -29.86 -1.18 -7.24
N GLU A 233 -29.47 -0.79 -8.45
CA GLU A 233 -30.30 -0.84 -9.64
C GLU A 233 -30.26 -2.23 -10.27
N LYS A 234 -31.38 -2.61 -10.91
CA LYS A 234 -31.43 -3.82 -11.73
C LYS A 234 -30.59 -3.64 -13.00
N ASP A 235 -30.03 -4.76 -13.46
CA ASP A 235 -29.24 -4.85 -14.69
C ASP A 235 -28.00 -3.94 -14.73
N VAL A 236 -27.48 -3.61 -13.55
CA VAL A 236 -26.20 -2.89 -13.36
C VAL A 236 -25.18 -3.84 -12.73
N LEU A 237 -23.98 -3.86 -13.29
CA LEU A 237 -22.84 -4.59 -12.72
C LEU A 237 -22.20 -3.77 -11.60
N TYR A 238 -22.20 -4.30 -10.38
CA TYR A 238 -21.52 -3.70 -9.25
C TYR A 238 -20.18 -4.38 -8.98
N ILE A 239 -19.10 -3.60 -9.07
CA ILE A 239 -17.75 -4.00 -8.67
C ILE A 239 -17.60 -3.65 -7.20
N MET A 240 -17.70 -4.66 -6.34
CA MET A 240 -17.64 -4.52 -4.90
C MET A 240 -16.18 -4.60 -4.46
N GLY A 241 -15.63 -3.46 -4.02
CA GLY A 241 -14.24 -3.36 -3.55
C GLY A 241 -13.98 -4.08 -2.24
N THR A 242 -12.74 -3.94 -1.75
CA THR A 242 -12.31 -4.62 -0.53
C THR A 242 -12.76 -3.88 0.74
N GLY A 243 -12.69 -4.58 1.88
CA GLY A 243 -12.79 -3.98 3.21
C GLY A 243 -14.13 -4.18 3.92
N SER A 244 -14.10 -3.97 5.24
CA SER A 244 -15.21 -4.27 6.14
C SER A 244 -16.47 -3.45 5.87
N THR A 245 -16.35 -2.27 5.28
CA THR A 245 -17.51 -1.44 4.93
C THR A 245 -18.29 -2.05 3.76
N VAL A 246 -17.58 -2.51 2.72
CA VAL A 246 -18.19 -3.17 1.56
C VAL A 246 -18.77 -4.53 1.97
N ARG A 247 -18.07 -5.27 2.84
CA ARG A 247 -18.62 -6.48 3.47
C ARG A 247 -19.97 -6.23 4.14
N GLY A 248 -20.11 -5.13 4.88
CA GLY A 248 -21.39 -4.75 5.48
C GLY A 248 -22.52 -4.61 4.46
N VAL A 249 -22.25 -4.07 3.25
CA VAL A 249 -23.24 -3.99 2.16
C VAL A 249 -23.63 -5.40 1.71
N MET A 250 -22.64 -6.27 1.48
CA MET A 250 -22.85 -7.65 1.04
C MET A 250 -23.66 -8.46 2.06
N ASP A 251 -23.40 -8.26 3.36
CA ASP A 251 -24.16 -8.87 4.45
C ASP A 251 -25.65 -8.46 4.41
N LYS A 252 -25.96 -7.21 4.03
CA LYS A 252 -27.36 -6.75 3.85
C LYS A 252 -28.05 -7.36 2.65
N LEU A 253 -27.31 -7.62 1.58
CA LEU A 253 -27.80 -8.33 0.40
C LEU A 253 -27.91 -9.85 0.64
N LYS A 254 -27.40 -10.35 1.77
CA LYS A 254 -27.24 -11.78 2.08
C LYS A 254 -26.38 -12.51 1.04
N LEU A 255 -25.36 -11.82 0.55
CA LEU A 255 -24.44 -12.32 -0.46
C LEU A 255 -23.08 -12.64 0.16
N ARG A 256 -22.41 -13.66 -0.39
CA ARG A 256 -21.04 -13.99 0.01
C ARG A 256 -20.09 -12.87 -0.42
N ASN A 257 -19.11 -12.57 0.43
CA ASN A 257 -18.10 -11.54 0.16
C ASN A 257 -16.69 -12.03 0.47
N THR A 258 -15.75 -11.52 -0.30
CA THR A 258 -14.31 -11.58 -0.01
C THR A 258 -13.87 -10.30 0.68
N LEU A 259 -13.39 -10.40 1.93
CA LEU A 259 -12.95 -9.22 2.69
C LEU A 259 -11.80 -8.46 2.01
N LEU A 260 -10.91 -9.21 1.35
CA LEU A 260 -9.65 -8.73 0.77
C LEU A 260 -9.61 -8.84 -0.76
N GLY A 261 -10.72 -9.28 -1.36
CA GLY A 261 -10.89 -9.47 -2.79
C GLY A 261 -11.97 -8.57 -3.35
N VAL A 262 -11.99 -8.44 -4.67
CA VAL A 262 -13.04 -7.72 -5.39
C VAL A 262 -14.08 -8.72 -5.85
N ASP A 263 -15.36 -8.42 -5.60
CA ASP A 263 -16.47 -9.28 -6.02
C ASP A 263 -17.34 -8.57 -7.06
N LEU A 264 -17.98 -9.34 -7.94
CA LEU A 264 -18.92 -8.82 -8.94
C LEU A 264 -20.34 -9.22 -8.58
N VAL A 265 -21.23 -8.24 -8.50
CA VAL A 265 -22.64 -8.42 -8.16
C VAL A 265 -23.53 -7.84 -9.25
N CYS A 266 -24.56 -8.58 -9.64
CA CYS A 266 -25.62 -8.06 -10.50
C CYS A 266 -26.94 -8.71 -10.10
N ASN A 267 -28.05 -7.96 -10.12
CA ASN A 267 -29.39 -8.47 -9.82
C ASN A 267 -29.48 -9.28 -8.51
N ASN A 268 -28.84 -8.74 -7.46
CA ASN A 268 -28.78 -9.35 -6.13
C ASN A 268 -28.19 -10.77 -6.13
N GLN A 269 -27.21 -11.02 -7.01
CA GLN A 269 -26.44 -12.26 -7.08
C GLN A 269 -24.96 -11.96 -7.28
N VAL A 270 -24.11 -12.76 -6.63
CA VAL A 270 -22.66 -12.75 -6.88
C VAL A 270 -22.42 -13.52 -8.18
N ILE A 271 -21.98 -12.82 -9.22
CA ILE A 271 -21.69 -13.42 -10.53
C ILE A 271 -20.23 -13.86 -10.67
N ALA A 272 -19.35 -13.30 -9.85
CA ALA A 272 -17.96 -13.72 -9.67
C ALA A 272 -17.42 -13.21 -8.32
N ASN A 273 -16.48 -13.93 -7.71
CA ASN A 273 -15.94 -13.66 -6.38
C ASN A 273 -14.41 -13.68 -6.41
N ASP A 274 -13.75 -12.83 -5.62
CA ASP A 274 -12.28 -12.68 -5.55
C ASP A 274 -11.61 -12.55 -6.94
N VAL A 275 -12.12 -11.64 -7.77
CA VAL A 275 -11.71 -11.50 -9.17
C VAL A 275 -10.47 -10.62 -9.35
N ASN A 276 -9.68 -10.92 -10.38
CA ASN A 276 -8.58 -10.08 -10.84
C ASN A 276 -9.04 -9.06 -11.90
N GLU A 277 -8.14 -8.15 -12.31
CA GLU A 277 -8.40 -7.11 -13.30
C GLU A 277 -8.97 -7.66 -14.61
N ASN A 278 -8.34 -8.70 -15.18
CA ASN A 278 -8.74 -9.26 -16.48
C ASN A 278 -10.16 -9.83 -16.43
N THR A 279 -10.51 -10.49 -15.33
CA THR A 279 -11.87 -10.96 -15.11
C THR A 279 -12.83 -9.77 -15.06
N ILE A 280 -12.54 -8.73 -14.27
CA ILE A 280 -13.41 -7.53 -14.19
C ILE A 280 -13.63 -6.91 -15.57
N LEU A 281 -12.57 -6.71 -16.35
CA LEU A 281 -12.64 -6.12 -17.69
C LEU A 281 -13.50 -6.95 -18.65
N SER A 282 -13.40 -8.28 -18.58
CA SER A 282 -14.19 -9.20 -19.42
C SER A 282 -15.68 -9.20 -19.07
N TYR A 283 -16.04 -8.94 -17.81
CA TYR A 283 -17.44 -8.72 -17.44
C TYR A 283 -17.90 -7.33 -17.89
N LEU A 284 -17.07 -6.31 -17.78
CA LEU A 284 -17.39 -4.97 -18.30
C LEU A 284 -17.61 -4.94 -19.82
N ASP A 285 -17.14 -5.92 -20.60
CA ASP A 285 -17.48 -6.07 -22.01
C ASP A 285 -18.91 -6.61 -22.25
N LYS A 286 -19.48 -7.30 -21.26
CA LYS A 286 -20.79 -7.98 -21.35
C LYS A 286 -21.94 -7.16 -20.79
N TYR A 287 -21.65 -6.15 -19.96
CA TYR A 287 -22.64 -5.33 -19.27
C TYR A 287 -22.56 -3.88 -19.77
N SER A 288 -23.72 -3.31 -20.09
CA SER A 288 -23.82 -1.93 -20.61
C SER A 288 -23.72 -0.86 -19.52
N LYS A 289 -23.96 -1.24 -18.25
CA LYS A 289 -23.90 -0.35 -17.09
C LYS A 289 -23.11 -1.01 -15.97
N ALA A 290 -22.23 -0.24 -15.34
CA ALA A 290 -21.48 -0.70 -14.19
C ALA A 290 -21.26 0.43 -13.17
N LYS A 291 -21.10 0.06 -11.90
CA LYS A 291 -20.71 0.96 -10.81
C LYS A 291 -19.64 0.31 -9.94
N ILE A 292 -18.76 1.14 -9.38
CA ILE A 292 -17.73 0.71 -8.43
C ILE A 292 -18.19 1.11 -7.03
N VAL A 293 -18.22 0.15 -6.09
CA VAL A 293 -18.50 0.42 -4.67
C VAL A 293 -17.22 0.21 -3.90
N ILE A 294 -16.62 1.29 -3.39
CA ILE A 294 -15.36 1.23 -2.63
C ILE A 294 -15.51 1.94 -1.29
N THR A 295 -14.63 1.60 -0.37
CA THR A 295 -14.53 2.28 0.91
C THR A 295 -13.16 2.90 1.11
N VAL A 296 -13.09 3.89 1.99
CA VAL A 296 -11.82 4.47 2.42
C VAL A 296 -11.05 3.44 3.26
N ILE A 297 -9.78 3.26 2.93
CA ILE A 297 -8.88 2.47 3.77
C ILE A 297 -8.65 3.23 5.08
N GLY A 298 -9.21 2.69 6.17
CA GLY A 298 -9.19 3.31 7.50
C GLY A 298 -7.77 3.69 7.94
N GLY A 299 -7.62 4.88 8.52
CA GLY A 299 -6.34 5.46 8.95
C GLY A 299 -5.47 6.04 7.83
N GLN A 300 -5.55 5.51 6.60
CA GLN A 300 -4.65 5.89 5.50
C GLN A 300 -5.30 6.83 4.46
N GLY A 301 -6.62 6.84 4.35
CA GLY A 301 -7.34 7.75 3.46
C GLY A 301 -7.38 7.35 1.98
N TYR A 302 -6.81 6.21 1.60
CA TYR A 302 -6.79 5.75 0.20
C TYR A 302 -8.16 5.29 -0.30
N LEU A 303 -8.47 5.68 -1.55
CA LEU A 303 -9.62 5.23 -2.33
C LEU A 303 -9.24 4.15 -3.36
N PHE A 304 -8.12 4.34 -4.06
CA PHE A 304 -7.62 3.42 -5.09
C PHE A 304 -6.10 3.21 -4.96
N GLY A 305 -5.62 2.07 -5.45
CA GLY A 305 -4.19 1.73 -5.54
C GLY A 305 -3.68 0.87 -4.41
N ARG A 306 -4.18 1.10 -3.19
CA ARG A 306 -3.84 0.28 -2.02
C ARG A 306 -5.00 -0.65 -1.68
N GLY A 307 -4.70 -1.92 -1.47
CA GLY A 307 -5.68 -2.92 -1.04
C GLY A 307 -6.81 -3.25 -2.03
N ASN A 308 -6.85 -2.63 -3.23
CA ASN A 308 -7.88 -2.85 -4.25
C ASN A 308 -7.35 -2.70 -5.69
N GLN A 309 -6.09 -3.09 -5.93
CA GLN A 309 -5.41 -2.92 -7.23
C GLN A 309 -6.09 -3.61 -8.41
N GLN A 310 -6.96 -4.59 -8.14
CA GLN A 310 -7.78 -5.22 -9.17
C GLN A 310 -8.71 -4.20 -9.87
N ILE A 311 -9.07 -3.11 -9.19
CA ILE A 311 -9.79 -1.97 -9.75
C ILE A 311 -8.79 -0.98 -10.34
N SER A 312 -8.15 -1.39 -11.44
CA SER A 312 -7.08 -0.63 -12.11
C SER A 312 -7.60 0.63 -12.80
N HIS A 313 -6.69 1.48 -13.29
CA HIS A 313 -7.03 2.64 -14.12
C HIS A 313 -7.89 2.26 -15.34
N ARG A 314 -7.66 1.08 -15.95
CA ARG A 314 -8.46 0.57 -17.08
C ARG A 314 -9.90 0.27 -16.68
N VAL A 315 -10.09 -0.35 -15.51
CA VAL A 315 -11.41 -0.64 -14.94
C VAL A 315 -12.15 0.67 -14.64
N ILE A 316 -11.49 1.60 -13.94
CA ILE A 316 -12.08 2.89 -13.56
C ILE A 316 -12.51 3.68 -14.79
N ARG A 317 -11.65 3.76 -15.82
CA ARG A 317 -11.95 4.44 -17.09
C ARG A 317 -13.16 3.84 -17.79
N LYS A 318 -13.25 2.51 -17.82
CA LYS A 318 -14.34 1.78 -18.49
C LYS A 318 -15.68 1.93 -17.76
N VAL A 319 -15.66 2.04 -16.44
CA VAL A 319 -16.86 2.29 -15.62
C VAL A 319 -17.29 3.75 -15.66
N GLY A 320 -16.33 4.68 -15.70
CA GLY A 320 -16.56 6.12 -15.63
C GLY A 320 -16.56 6.66 -14.20
N LEU A 321 -16.04 7.87 -14.02
CA LEU A 321 -15.80 8.48 -12.71
C LEU A 321 -17.11 8.76 -11.95
N ASP A 322 -18.17 9.14 -12.66
CA ASP A 322 -19.49 9.41 -12.08
C ASP A 322 -20.16 8.16 -11.50
N ASN A 323 -19.65 6.97 -11.83
CA ASN A 323 -20.18 5.68 -11.39
C ASN A 323 -19.41 5.09 -10.19
N ILE A 324 -18.60 5.91 -9.51
CA ILE A 324 -17.86 5.52 -8.31
C ILE A 324 -18.66 5.91 -7.05
N LEU A 325 -19.09 4.90 -6.31
CA LEU A 325 -19.76 5.03 -5.03
C LEU A 325 -18.75 4.84 -3.90
N ILE A 326 -18.36 5.94 -3.26
CA ILE A 326 -17.46 5.92 -2.10
C ILE A 326 -18.29 5.85 -0.83
N ILE A 327 -18.05 4.83 -0.01
CA ILE A 327 -18.78 4.58 1.23
C ILE A 327 -17.82 4.54 2.43
N ALA A 328 -18.19 5.13 3.56
CA ALA A 328 -17.40 5.05 4.78
C ALA A 328 -18.31 5.25 5.99
N THR A 329 -17.90 4.84 7.19
CA THR A 329 -18.61 5.24 8.40
C THR A 329 -18.24 6.69 8.75
N LYS A 330 -19.13 7.44 9.41
CA LYS A 330 -18.81 8.78 9.93
C LYS A 330 -17.53 8.79 10.75
N ASN A 331 -17.35 7.78 11.61
CA ASN A 331 -16.15 7.65 12.45
C ASN A 331 -14.86 7.53 11.63
N LYS A 332 -14.88 6.76 10.53
CA LYS A 332 -13.73 6.68 9.60
C LYS A 332 -13.43 8.04 8.98
N MET A 333 -14.46 8.78 8.57
CA MET A 333 -14.27 10.11 7.99
C MET A 333 -13.78 11.12 9.03
N TYR A 334 -14.26 11.06 10.27
CA TYR A 334 -13.76 11.91 11.36
C TYR A 334 -12.30 11.62 11.72
N SER A 335 -11.87 10.36 11.67
CA SER A 335 -10.45 10.02 11.88
C SER A 335 -9.51 10.60 10.82
N LEU A 336 -10.06 10.99 9.67
CA LEU A 336 -9.36 11.61 8.54
C LEU A 336 -9.64 13.12 8.46
N PHE A 337 -10.25 13.72 9.48
CA PHE A 337 -10.57 15.13 9.49
C PHE A 337 -9.29 15.98 9.40
N GLY A 338 -9.28 16.93 8.46
CA GLY A 338 -8.09 17.75 8.16
C GLY A 338 -7.06 17.07 7.25
N GLN A 339 -7.26 15.82 6.86
CA GLN A 339 -6.49 15.11 5.84
C GLN A 339 -7.27 15.02 4.53
N SER A 340 -6.55 14.82 3.42
CA SER A 340 -7.16 14.53 2.12
C SER A 340 -7.28 13.01 1.93
N LEU A 341 -8.28 12.58 1.18
CA LEU A 341 -8.32 11.25 0.60
C LEU A 341 -7.26 11.13 -0.49
N LEU A 342 -6.76 9.90 -0.68
CA LEU A 342 -5.61 9.61 -1.56
C LEU A 342 -6.02 8.69 -2.70
N VAL A 343 -5.48 8.92 -3.89
CA VAL A 343 -5.63 8.05 -5.06
C VAL A 343 -4.26 7.73 -5.66
N ASP A 344 -4.02 6.47 -5.98
CA ASP A 344 -2.81 6.03 -6.66
C ASP A 344 -3.14 4.90 -7.65
N THR A 345 -3.68 5.25 -8.82
CA THR A 345 -4.14 4.26 -9.81
C THR A 345 -3.02 3.71 -10.68
N GLY A 346 -1.76 4.16 -10.46
CA GLY A 346 -0.64 3.92 -11.38
C GLY A 346 -0.74 4.66 -12.72
N ASP A 347 -1.69 5.60 -12.86
CA ASP A 347 -1.90 6.43 -14.05
C ASP A 347 -2.06 7.89 -13.60
N GLU A 348 -1.08 8.74 -13.93
CA GLU A 348 -1.01 10.13 -13.47
C GLU A 348 -2.14 11.01 -14.00
N VAL A 349 -2.65 10.70 -15.20
CA VAL A 349 -3.77 11.45 -15.80
C VAL A 349 -5.05 11.16 -15.04
N LEU A 350 -5.33 9.87 -14.79
CA LEU A 350 -6.49 9.46 -14.00
C LEU A 350 -6.39 9.94 -12.54
N ASN A 351 -5.21 9.87 -11.94
CA ASN A 351 -4.95 10.43 -10.60
C ASN A 351 -5.32 11.92 -10.52
N SER A 352 -4.98 12.69 -11.57
CA SER A 352 -5.31 14.11 -11.66
C SER A 352 -6.81 14.35 -11.83
N GLU A 353 -7.50 13.52 -12.62
CA GLU A 353 -8.96 13.61 -12.80
C GLU A 353 -9.77 13.21 -11.57
N LEU A 354 -9.26 12.25 -10.79
CA LEU A 354 -9.86 11.84 -9.51
C LEU A 354 -9.57 12.83 -8.37
N SER A 355 -8.58 13.71 -8.54
CA SER A 355 -8.24 14.75 -7.57
C SER A 355 -9.26 15.89 -7.60
N GLY A 356 -9.54 16.48 -6.45
CA GLY A 356 -10.59 17.50 -6.32
C GLY A 356 -11.43 17.26 -5.07
N TYR A 357 -12.75 17.19 -5.23
CA TYR A 357 -13.66 16.82 -4.14
C TYR A 357 -14.54 15.65 -4.57
N ALA A 358 -14.62 14.64 -3.72
CA ALA A 358 -15.46 13.48 -3.93
C ALA A 358 -16.56 13.40 -2.86
N ARG A 359 -17.73 12.91 -3.27
CA ARG A 359 -18.86 12.67 -2.38
C ARG A 359 -18.68 11.31 -1.70
N VAL A 360 -18.61 11.31 -0.37
CA VAL A 360 -18.53 10.08 0.44
C VAL A 360 -19.85 9.88 1.16
N ILE A 361 -20.50 8.72 0.93
CA ILE A 361 -21.73 8.33 1.60
C ILE A 361 -21.37 7.82 3.01
N VAL A 362 -21.90 8.47 4.03
CA VAL A 362 -21.53 8.24 5.45
C VAL A 362 -22.68 7.81 6.35
N GLY A 363 -23.90 7.85 5.84
CA GLY A 363 -25.09 7.40 6.56
C GLY A 363 -26.21 7.03 5.59
N TYR A 364 -27.44 7.00 6.10
CA TYR A 364 -28.62 6.79 5.29
C TYR A 364 -28.98 8.09 4.56
N ASP A 365 -28.78 8.11 3.25
CA ASP A 365 -28.95 9.30 2.40
C ASP A 365 -28.13 10.53 2.86
N GLU A 366 -27.05 10.28 3.58
CA GLU A 366 -26.16 11.31 4.09
C GLU A 366 -24.78 11.19 3.45
N SER A 367 -24.25 12.32 2.98
CA SER A 367 -22.93 12.36 2.38
C SER A 367 -22.14 13.59 2.81
N VAL A 368 -20.81 13.47 2.75
CA VAL A 368 -19.87 14.55 3.00
C VAL A 368 -18.97 14.72 1.78
N MET A 369 -18.59 15.96 1.48
CA MET A 369 -17.59 16.23 0.46
C MET A 369 -16.20 16.16 1.10
N PHE A 370 -15.30 15.38 0.52
CA PHE A 370 -13.92 15.27 0.97
C PHE A 370 -12.94 15.59 -0.14
N LYS A 371 -11.86 16.29 0.21
CA LYS A 371 -10.79 16.59 -0.73
C LYS A 371 -10.03 15.32 -1.10
N VAL A 372 -9.79 15.11 -2.40
CA VAL A 372 -8.98 14.01 -2.94
C VAL A 372 -7.72 14.59 -3.57
N ILE A 373 -6.58 13.95 -3.32
CA ILE A 373 -5.28 14.28 -3.91
C ILE A 373 -4.57 13.00 -4.35
N SER A 374 -3.66 13.13 -5.31
CA SER A 374 -2.78 12.05 -5.80
C SER A 374 -1.42 12.02 -5.11
#